data_AF-A0A430HF65-F1
#
_entry.id   AF-A0A430HF65-F1
#
_cell.length_a   1.000
_cell.length_b   1.000
_cell.length_c   1.000
_cell.angle_alpha   90.00
_cell.angle_beta   90.00
_cell.angle_gamma   90.00
#
_symmetry.space_group_name_H-M   'P 1'
#
loop_
_entity.id
_entity.type
_entity.pdbx_description
1 polymer ?
#
loop_
_entity_poly.entity_id
_entity_poly.type
_entity_poly.pdbx_seq_one_letter_code
_entity_poly.pdbx_strand_id
1 'polypeptide(L)' 'MEKNISTLLMEIKAQQGWTQTRLAVELGTTQPTVNRILNGQDDCKVTTFKAICALHGACFAQVAEPTSI' A
#
# COMPACT_ATOMS: atom_id res chain seq x y z
N MET A 1 3.58 15.42 -9.15
CA MET A 1 2.23 14.87 -8.88
C MET A 1 2.37 14.06 -7.60
N GLU A 2 1.78 14.51 -6.48
CA GLU A 2 1.73 13.69 -5.26
C GLU A 2 1.03 12.38 -5.60
N LYS A 3 1.66 11.23 -5.34
CA LYS A 3 1.00 9.94 -5.52
C LYS A 3 -0.14 9.86 -4.51
N ASN A 4 -1.37 9.73 -5.00
CA ASN A 4 -2.52 9.53 -4.14
C ASN A 4 -2.42 8.15 -3.45
N ILE A 5 -2.91 8.04 -2.22
CA ILE A 5 -2.83 6.81 -1.42
C ILE A 5 -3.48 5.60 -2.13
N SER A 6 -4.51 5.84 -2.93
CA SER A 6 -5.15 4.83 -3.77
C SER A 6 -4.18 4.23 -4.80
N THR A 7 -3.30 5.05 -5.39
CA THR A 7 -2.26 4.62 -6.32
C THR A 7 -1.24 3.73 -5.63
N LEU A 8 -0.74 4.11 -4.46
CA LEU A 8 0.22 3.30 -3.69
C LEU A 8 -0.37 1.93 -3.35
N LEU A 9 -1.62 1.91 -2.90
CA LEU A 9 -2.32 0.67 -2.54
C LEU A 9 -2.58 -0.23 -3.75
N MET A 10 -2.88 0.38 -4.92
CA MET A 10 -3.04 -0.34 -6.18
C MET A 10 -1.71 -0.93 -6.67
N GLU A 11 -0.60 -0.20 -6.56
CA GLU A 11 0.73 -0.68 -6.90
C GLU A 11 1.13 -1.89 -6.03
N ILE A 12 0.92 -1.82 -4.70
CA ILE A 12 1.16 -2.96 -3.79
C ILE A 12 0.29 -4.16 -4.20
N LYS A 13 -1.01 -3.94 -4.44
CA LYS A 13 -1.95 -5.00 -4.83
C LYS A 13 -1.49 -5.70 -6.11
N ALA A 14 -1.08 -4.92 -7.12
CA ALA A 14 -0.64 -5.43 -8.42
C ALA A 14 0.68 -6.20 -8.31
N GLN A 15 1.66 -5.68 -7.57
CA GLN A 15 2.97 -6.32 -7.41
C GLN A 15 2.88 -7.63 -6.62
N GLN A 16 2.07 -7.67 -5.56
CA GLN A 16 1.99 -8.81 -4.66
C GLN A 16 0.90 -9.83 -5.05
N GLY A 17 -0.03 -9.47 -5.95
CA GLY A 17 -1.17 -10.31 -6.31
C GLY A 17 -2.19 -10.49 -5.16
N TRP A 18 -2.21 -9.57 -4.18
CA TRP A 18 -2.98 -9.74 -2.96
C TRP A 18 -4.48 -9.42 -3.11
N THR A 19 -5.30 -10.09 -2.30
CA THR A 19 -6.71 -9.75 -2.10
C THR A 19 -6.86 -8.52 -1.20
N GLN A 20 -8.01 -7.85 -1.26
CA GLN A 20 -8.27 -6.71 -0.37
C GLN A 20 -8.27 -7.12 1.11
N THR A 21 -8.70 -8.35 1.42
CA THR A 21 -8.65 -8.92 2.77
C THR A 21 -7.21 -9.08 3.25
N ARG A 22 -6.30 -9.57 2.39
CA ARG A 22 -4.88 -9.68 2.75
C ARG A 22 -4.25 -8.31 3.01
N LEU A 23 -4.53 -7.33 2.15
CA LEU A 23 -4.08 -5.94 2.36
C LEU A 23 -4.59 -5.37 3.69
N ALA A 24 -5.84 -5.65 4.05
CA ALA A 24 -6.40 -5.19 5.32
C ALA A 24 -5.63 -5.75 6.52
N VAL A 25 -5.25 -7.03 6.48
CA VAL A 25 -4.43 -7.67 7.53
C VAL A 25 -3.05 -7.01 7.62
N GLU A 26 -2.35 -6.83 6.51
CA GLU A 26 -1.02 -6.21 6.46
C GLU A 26 -1.01 -4.76 6.94
N LEU A 27 -2.10 -4.04 6.66
CA LEU A 27 -2.25 -2.63 7.02
C LEU A 27 -2.86 -2.42 8.42
N GLY A 28 -3.23 -3.50 9.13
CA GLY A 28 -3.92 -3.42 10.42
C GLY A 28 -5.26 -2.67 10.33
N THR A 29 -5.99 -2.85 9.22
CA THR A 29 -7.28 -2.20 8.97
C THR A 29 -8.35 -3.22 8.52
N THR A 30 -9.49 -2.74 8.04
CA THR A 30 -10.60 -3.58 7.58
C THR A 30 -10.70 -3.60 6.05
N GLN A 31 -11.19 -4.70 5.49
CA GLN A 31 -11.41 -4.81 4.04
C GLN A 31 -12.31 -3.70 3.46
N PRO A 32 -13.38 -3.24 4.15
CA PRO A 32 -14.15 -2.08 3.70
C PRO A 32 -13.32 -0.80 3.61
N THR A 33 -12.35 -0.60 4.51
CA THR A 33 -11.45 0.57 4.46
C THR A 33 -10.53 0.48 3.25
N VAL A 34 -9.96 -0.69 2.97
CA VAL A 34 -9.17 -0.95 1.76
C VAL A 34 -10.00 -0.70 0.50
N ASN A 35 -11.25 -1.19 0.47
CA ASN A 35 -12.14 -1.00 -0.67
C ASN A 35 -12.46 0.48 -0.92
N ARG A 36 -12.77 1.25 0.12
CA ARG A 36 -13.02 2.70 -0.01
C ARG A 36 -11.82 3.43 -0.61
N ILE A 37 -10.62 3.16 -0.10
CA ILE A 37 -9.37 3.76 -0.60
C ILE A 37 -9.14 3.40 -2.07
N LEU A 38 -9.33 2.14 -2.46
CA LEU A 38 -9.17 1.71 -3.86
C LEU A 38 -10.19 2.33 -4.81
N ASN A 39 -11.35 2.75 -4.31
CA ASN A 39 -12.37 3.47 -5.08
C ASN A 39 -12.23 5.00 -5.00
N GLY A 40 -11.09 5.51 -4.52
CA GLY A 40 -10.79 6.94 -4.47
C GLY A 40 -11.37 7.68 -3.26
N GLN A 41 -11.91 6.96 -2.27
CA GLN A 41 -12.29 7.54 -0.98
C GLN A 41 -11.11 7.41 -0.02
N ASP A 42 -10.25 8.43 -0.03
CA ASP A 42 -8.99 8.48 0.73
C ASP A 42 -9.14 9.12 2.12
N ASP A 43 -10.37 9.23 2.64
CA ASP A 43 -10.73 9.63 4.00
C ASP A 43 -10.30 8.57 5.03
N CYS A 44 -9.00 8.31 5.11
CA CYS A 44 -8.40 7.35 6.01
C CYS A 44 -7.68 8.05 7.17
N LYS A 45 -7.53 7.32 8.29
CA LYS A 45 -6.74 7.82 9.41
C LYS A 45 -5.28 8.01 8.98
N VAL A 46 -4.60 9.02 9.51
CA VAL A 46 -3.16 9.26 9.26
C VAL A 46 -2.31 8.01 9.54
N THR A 47 -2.72 7.16 10.49
CA THR A 47 -2.07 5.88 10.77
C THR A 47 -2.16 4.91 9.60
N THR A 48 -3.31 4.84 8.92
CA THR A 48 -3.53 4.02 7.72
C THR A 48 -2.70 4.55 6.55
N PHE A 49 -2.64 5.87 6.38
CA PHE A 49 -1.75 6.50 5.39
C PHE A 49 -0.28 6.10 5.61
N LYS A 50 0.23 6.25 6.82
CA LYS A 50 1.61 5.86 7.16
C LYS A 50 1.87 4.37 6.93
N ALA A 51 0.92 3.51 7.28
CA ALA A 51 1.04 2.07 7.04
C ALA A 51 1.12 1.74 5.55
N ILE A 52 0.32 2.40 4.71
CA ILE A 52 0.35 2.22 3.25
C ILE A 52 1.68 2.67 2.67
N CYS A 53 2.20 3.85 3.09
CA CYS A 53 3.51 4.32 2.64
C CYS A 53 4.65 3.38 3.07
N ALA A 54 4.61 2.89 4.31
CA ALA A 54 5.62 1.96 4.82
C ALA A 54 5.59 0.61 4.07
N LEU A 55 4.40 0.05 3.85
CA LEU A 55 4.23 -1.19 3.11
C LEU A 55 4.66 -1.04 1.65
N HIS A 56 4.31 0.08 1.01
CA HIS A 56 4.79 0.40 -0.33
C HIS A 56 6.32 0.44 -0.38
N GLY A 57 6.95 1.18 0.53
CA GLY A 57 8.40 1.20 0.67
C GLY A 57 8.99 -0.21 0.81
N ALA A 58 8.43 -1.06 1.68
CA ALA A 58 8.92 -2.42 1.86
C ALA A 58 8.78 -3.31 0.61
N CYS A 59 7.68 -3.17 -0.14
CA CYS A 59 7.44 -3.93 -1.37
C CYS A 59 8.36 -3.50 -2.52
N PHE A 60 8.72 -2.22 -2.60
CA PHE A 60 9.47 -1.64 -3.72
C PHE A 60 10.93 -1.26 -3.39
N ALA A 61 11.36 -1.34 -2.13
CA ALA A 61 12.76 -1.12 -1.72
C ALA A 61 13.73 -2.22 -2.19
N GLN A 62 13.24 -3.32 -2.76
CA GLN A 62 14.09 -4.40 -3.29
C GLN A 62 14.77 -4.08 -4.65
N VAL A 63 14.98 -2.80 -4.99
CA VAL A 63 15.72 -2.39 -6.21
C VAL A 63 17.02 -1.63 -5.93
N ALA A 64 17.45 -1.50 -4.67
CA ALA A 64 18.73 -0.91 -4.30
C ALA A 64 19.20 -1.54 -2.96
N GLU A 65 20.29 -2.28 -2.75
CA GLU A 65 21.58 -2.60 -3.42
C GLU A 65 22.18 -3.87 -2.71
N PRO A 66 23.44 -4.38 -2.89
CA PRO A 66 24.58 -3.96 -3.73
C PRO A 66 25.28 -5.11 -4.50
N THR A 67 25.58 -4.95 -5.79
CA THR A 67 26.62 -5.77 -6.43
C THR A 67 27.91 -4.97 -6.46
N SER A 68 28.65 -5.06 -5.36
CA SER A 68 30.09 -4.92 -5.40
C SER A 68 30.66 -6.02 -6.30
N ILE A 69 31.31 -5.63 -7.39
CA ILE A 69 32.48 -6.32 -7.96
C ILE A 69 33.46 -5.24 -8.42
#